data_AF-X1ETP9-F1
#
_entry.id   AF-X1ETP9-F1
#
_cell.length_a   1.000
_cell.length_b   1.000
_cell.length_c   1.000
_cell.angle_alpha   90.00
_cell.angle_beta   90.00
_cell.angle_gamma   90.00
#
_symmetry.space_group_name_H-M   'P 1'
#
loop_
_entity.id
_entity.type
_entity.pdbx_description
1 polymer ?
#
loop_
_entity_poly.entity_id
_entity_poly.type
_entity_poly.pdbx_seq_one_letter_code
_entity_poly.pdbx_strand_id
1 'polypeptide(L)' 'MNNKQTAMEGGQIKVTEFEPLIIAFCCNWCSYAGADLAGISRIQYPPNVRIIRVMCSGMIHPNLVIDA' A
#
# COMPACT_ATOMS: atom_id res chain seq x y z
N MET A 1 -20.19 3.02 9.82
CA MET A 1 -19.99 2.86 8.36
C MET A 1 -18.51 2.61 8.14
N ASN A 2 -17.95 1.46 8.50
CA ASN A 2 -18.22 0.05 8.15
C ASN A 2 -17.38 -0.41 6.96
N ASN A 3 -16.09 -0.57 7.21
CA ASN A 3 -15.20 -1.41 6.40
C ASN A 3 -14.30 -2.17 7.36
N LYS A 4 -14.93 -2.85 8.33
CA LYS A 4 -14.28 -3.85 9.16
C LYS A 4 -13.81 -4.95 8.19
N GLN A 5 -12.49 -5.08 8.02
CA GLN A 5 -11.90 -6.22 7.35
C GLN A 5 -12.16 -7.46 8.23
N THR A 6 -13.30 -8.09 7.98
CA THR A 6 -13.62 -9.45 8.39
C THR A 6 -12.90 -10.39 7.43
N ALA A 7 -11.69 -10.81 7.78
CA ALA A 7 -11.14 -12.08 7.32
C ALA A 7 -11.42 -13.11 8.42
N MET A 8 -12.30 -14.07 8.13
CA MET A 8 -12.70 -15.12 9.06
C MET A 8 -11.79 -16.33 8.87
N GLU A 9 -10.84 -16.52 9.79
CA GLU A 9 -10.23 -17.81 10.06
C GLU A 9 -10.42 -18.11 11.55
N GLY A 10 -11.21 -19.14 11.87
CA GLY A 10 -11.15 -19.80 13.18
C GLY A 10 -11.39 -18.94 14.43
N GLY A 11 -12.44 -18.12 14.46
CA GLY A 11 -13.24 -17.92 15.68
C GLY A 11 -12.56 -17.36 16.95
N GLN A 12 -11.62 -16.41 16.86
CA GLN A 12 -11.27 -15.53 18.00
C GLN A 12 -10.95 -14.10 17.54
N ILE A 13 -11.63 -13.10 18.14
CA ILE A 13 -11.31 -11.67 17.98
C ILE A 13 -10.13 -11.35 18.90
N LYS A 14 -8.90 -11.43 18.39
CA LYS A 14 -7.75 -10.80 19.03
C LYS A 14 -7.65 -9.36 18.56
N VAL A 15 -8.05 -8.41 19.40
CA VAL A 15 -7.74 -6.99 19.22
C VAL A 15 -6.28 -6.78 19.63
N THR A 16 -5.37 -7.23 18.78
CA THR A 16 -4.02 -6.66 18.73
C THR A 16 -4.12 -5.52 17.71
N GLU A 17 -3.73 -4.30 18.05
CA GLU A 17 -3.69 -3.18 17.10
C GLU A 17 -2.83 -3.58 15.89
N PHE A 18 -3.48 -4.03 14.83
CA PHE A 18 -2.83 -4.50 13.62
C PHE A 18 -2.65 -3.30 12.70
N GLU A 19 -1.40 -2.82 12.58
CA GLU A 19 -1.03 -1.82 11.60
C GLU A 19 -0.71 -2.54 10.27
N PRO A 20 -1.57 -2.45 9.24
CA PRO A 20 -1.36 -3.18 8.00
C PRO A 20 -0.16 -2.61 7.25
N LEU A 21 0.83 -3.46 6.93
CA LEU A 21 1.92 -3.07 6.04
C LEU A 21 1.43 -3.10 4.59
N ILE A 22 1.44 -1.95 3.92
CA ILE A 22 0.95 -1.79 2.55
C ILE A 22 2.13 -1.54 1.62
N ILE A 23 2.23 -2.32 0.55
CA ILE A 23 3.22 -2.12 -0.51
C ILE A 23 2.53 -1.45 -1.70
N ALA A 24 3.13 -0.37 -2.21
CA ALA A 24 2.63 0.37 -3.36
C ALA A 24 3.67 0.36 -4.48
N PHE A 25 3.32 -0.22 -5.63
CA PHE A 25 4.13 -0.14 -6.83
C PHE A 25 3.82 1.15 -7.58
N CYS A 26 4.80 2.06 -7.68
CA CYS A 26 4.63 3.34 -8.33
C CYS A 26 5.50 3.43 -9.58
N CYS A 27 4.89 3.83 -10.70
CA CYS A 27 5.65 4.13 -11.90
C CYS A 27 6.49 5.40 -11.69
N ASN A 28 7.69 5.41 -12.24
CA ASN A 28 8.67 6.48 -12.08
C ASN A 28 8.16 7.82 -12.62
N TRP A 29 7.39 7.80 -13.71
CA TRP A 29 7.02 9.00 -14.46
C TRP A 29 5.78 9.74 -13.91
N CYS A 30 4.76 9.02 -13.44
CA CYS A 30 3.50 9.63 -13.02
C CYS A 30 3.22 9.41 -11.53
N SER A 31 3.12 8.16 -11.08
CA SER A 31 2.72 7.85 -9.71
C SER A 31 3.78 8.23 -8.68
N TYR A 32 5.06 7.99 -8.97
CA TYR A 32 6.15 8.35 -8.06
C TYR A 32 6.31 9.88 -7.97
N ALA A 33 6.21 10.58 -9.09
CA ALA A 33 6.15 12.05 -9.10
C ALA A 33 4.94 12.59 -8.31
N GLY A 34 3.80 11.91 -8.35
CA GLY A 34 2.64 12.23 -7.52
C GLY A 34 2.89 12.03 -6.02
N ALA A 35 3.62 10.98 -5.66
CA ALA A 35 4.03 10.74 -4.27
C ALA A 35 5.02 11.81 -3.77
N ASP A 36 5.96 12.22 -4.62
CA ASP A 36 6.88 13.33 -4.33
C ASP A 36 6.11 14.65 -4.15
N LEU A 37 5.11 14.91 -5.02
CA LEU A 37 4.24 16.08 -4.90
C LEU A 37 3.44 16.05 -3.59
N ALA A 38 2.90 14.90 -3.19
CA ALA A 38 2.21 14.77 -1.91
C ALA A 38 3.12 15.13 -0.73
N GLY A 39 4.40 14.77 -0.79
CA GLY A 39 5.43 15.18 0.18
C GLY A 39 5.68 16.70 0.18
N ILE A 40 5.83 17.31 -1.00
CA ILE A 40 6.02 18.77 -1.14
C ILE A 40 4.79 19.54 -0.63
N SER A 41 3.59 19.05 -0.94
CA SER A 41 2.31 19.61 -0.49
C SER A 41 1.99 19.30 0.97
N ARG A 42 2.85 18.55 1.68
CA ARG A 42 2.69 18.20 3.10
C ARG A 42 1.38 17.45 3.39
N ILE A 43 0.90 16.67 2.41
CA ILE A 43 -0.32 15.87 2.56
C ILE A 43 -0.01 14.72 3.51
N GLN A 44 -0.72 14.66 4.64
CA GLN A 44 -0.53 13.61 5.63
C GLN A 44 -1.23 12.32 5.19
N TYR A 45 -0.52 11.22 5.30
CA TYR A 45 -1.04 9.87 5.09
C TYR A 45 -0.45 8.93 6.15
N PRO A 46 -1.09 7.78 6.43
CA PRO A 46 -0.56 6.83 7.40
C PRO A 46 0.83 6.30 7.00
N PRO A 47 1.77 6.12 7.94
CA PRO A 47 3.17 5.72 7.65
C PRO A 47 3.33 4.25 7.25
N ASN A 48 2.22 3.55 7.01
CA ASN A 48 2.18 2.11 6.78
C ASN A 48 2.39 1.72 5.31
N VAL A 49 2.46 2.71 4.41
CA VAL A 49 2.71 2.54 2.98
C VAL A 49 4.20 2.58 2.66
N ARG A 50 4.69 1.58 1.92
CA ARG A 50 6.06 1.52 1.39
C ARG A 50 6.01 1.52 -0.14
N ILE A 51 6.65 2.51 -0.74
CA ILE A 51 6.63 2.69 -2.19
C ILE A 51 7.81 1.97 -2.84
N ILE A 52 7.52 1.11 -3.82
CA ILE A 52 8.50 0.49 -4.70
C ILE A 52 8.45 1.20 -6.06
N ARG A 53 9.59 1.73 -6.49
CA ARG A 53 9.70 2.44 -7.76
C ARG A 53 9.97 1.48 -8.91
N VAL A 54 9.12 1.53 -9.94
CA VAL A 54 9.30 0.82 -11.21
C VAL A 54 9.31 1.79 -12.38
N MET A 55 9.87 1.42 -13.53
CA MET A 55 9.95 2.35 -14.68
C MET A 55 8.58 2.66 -15.29
N CYS A 56 7.68 1.68 -15.36
CA CYS A 56 6.31 1.85 -15.83
C CYS A 56 5.40 0.82 -15.15
N SER A 57 4.10 1.08 -15.06
CA SER A 57 3.12 0.12 -14.53
C SER A 57 3.09 -1.19 -15.33
N GLY A 58 3.45 -1.16 -16.62
CA GLY A 58 3.54 -2.36 -17.45
C GLY A 58 4.65 -3.35 -17.04
N MET A 59 5.57 -2.96 -16.15
CA MET A 59 6.59 -3.85 -15.60
C MET A 59 6.05 -4.75 -14.48
N ILE A 60 4.88 -4.43 -13.91
CA ILE A 60 4.29 -5.25 -12.84
C ILE A 60 3.76 -6.56 -13.43
N HIS A 61 4.41 -7.66 -13.05
CA HIS A 61 3.92 -9.01 -13.31
C HIS A 61 3.13 -9.50 -12.10
N PRO A 62 2.06 -10.31 -12.27
CA PRO A 62 1.27 -10.83 -11.14
C PRO A 62 2.10 -11.52 -10.06
N ASN A 63 3.17 -12.22 -10.45
CA ASN A 63 4.08 -12.86 -9.48
C ASN A 63 4.71 -11.85 -8.51
N LEU A 64 5.06 -10.64 -8.97
CA LEU A 64 5.60 -9.60 -8.08
C LEU A 64 4.58 -9.14 -7.03
N VAL A 65 3.28 -9.28 -7.29
CA VAL A 65 2.21 -8.88 -6.37
C VAL A 65 1.90 -10.01 -5.37
N ILE A 66 2.03 -11.26 -5.80
CA ILE A 66 1.79 -12.45 -4.97
C ILE A 66 2.95 -12.69 -4.00
N ASP A 67 4.19 -12.42 -4.43
CA ASP A 67 5.40 -12.58 -3.63
C ASP A 67 5.63 -11.42 -2.62
N ALA A 68 4.87 -10.32 -2.77
CA ALA A 68 5.03 -9.08 -2.01
C ALA A 68 4.54 -9.18 -0.56
#